data_AF-A0A954HIT6-F1
#
_entry.id   AF-A0A954HIT6-F1
#
_cell.length_a   1.000
_cell.length_b   1.000
_cell.length_c   1.000
_cell.angle_alpha   90.00
_cell.angle_beta   90.00
_cell.angle_gamma   90.00
#
_symmetry.space_group_name_H-M   'P 1'
#
loop_
_entity.id
_entity.type
_entity.pdbx_description
1 polymer ?
#
loop_
_entity_poly.entity_id
_entity_poly.type
_entity_poly.pdbx_seq_one_letter_code
_entity_poly.pdbx_strand_id
1 'polypeptide(L)'
;MRFHVISAVFGRNVASYFSGLLGYLFIIVFVVAGAFLAFSEQFFTENMCNLDQLSMYFPLLLLLFIPAITMTTWAEEKKLGTDELLFTLPATDFEILLGKYLAVLAVYTVALAFSLSHAVVLAYLGQPDGSLLIS
;
A
#
# COMPACT_ATOMS: atom_id res chain seq x y z
N MET A 1 -1.90 10.81 -25.83
CA MET A 1 -2.03 9.78 -24.78
C MET A 1 -2.85 8.61 -25.30
N ARG A 2 -2.22 7.44 -25.44
CA ARG A 2 -2.81 6.16 -25.85
C ARG A 2 -3.22 5.40 -24.59
N PHE A 3 -4.49 5.51 -24.19
CA PHE A 3 -5.02 4.88 -22.97
C PHE A 3 -4.80 3.36 -22.91
N HIS A 4 -4.84 2.67 -24.05
CA HIS A 4 -4.59 1.23 -24.13
C HIS A 4 -3.18 0.83 -23.66
N VAL A 5 -2.17 1.69 -23.87
CA VAL A 5 -0.80 1.42 -23.40
C VAL A 5 -0.74 1.53 -21.88
N ILE A 6 -1.37 2.56 -21.32
CA ILE A 6 -1.43 2.79 -19.87
C ILE A 6 -2.13 1.62 -19.17
N SER A 7 -3.28 1.17 -19.66
CA SER A 7 -4.02 0.04 -19.07
C SER A 7 -3.24 -1.28 -19.18
N ALA A 8 -2.51 -1.49 -20.28
CA ALA A 8 -1.67 -2.67 -20.45
C ALA A 8 -0.49 -2.69 -19.47
N VAL A 9 0.20 -1.55 -19.31
CA VAL A 9 1.28 -1.39 -18.33
C VAL A 9 0.75 -1.56 -16.91
N PHE A 10 -0.38 -0.93 -16.59
CA PHE A 10 -1.06 -1.07 -15.30
C PHE A 10 -1.38 -2.53 -14.98
N GLY A 11 -2.12 -3.22 -15.85
CA GLY A 11 -2.54 -4.60 -15.62
C GLY A 11 -1.35 -5.56 -15.49
N ARG A 12 -0.31 -5.37 -16.31
CA ARG A 12 0.94 -6.15 -16.21
C ARG A 12 1.62 -5.95 -14.85
N ASN A 13 1.80 -4.70 -14.43
CA ASN A 13 2.49 -4.39 -13.18
C ASN A 13 1.69 -4.87 -11.95
N VAL A 14 0.37 -4.66 -11.93
CA VAL A 14 -0.49 -5.17 -10.86
C VAL A 14 -0.42 -6.70 -10.79
N ALA A 15 -0.53 -7.40 -11.93
CA ALA A 15 -0.40 -8.85 -11.97
C ALA A 15 1.00 -9.32 -11.49
N SER A 16 2.06 -8.59 -11.81
CA SER A 16 3.42 -8.87 -11.32
C SER A 16 3.49 -8.82 -9.80
N TYR A 17 2.91 -7.77 -9.18
CA TYR A 17 2.87 -7.62 -7.72
C TYR A 17 2.13 -8.77 -7.03
N PHE A 18 0.98 -9.18 -7.55
CA PHE A 18 0.18 -10.27 -6.97
C PHE A 18 0.64 -11.67 -7.39
N SER A 19 1.54 -11.79 -8.37
CA SER A 19 2.18 -13.06 -8.71
C SER A 19 3.47 -13.27 -7.92
N GLY A 20 4.14 -12.19 -7.54
CA GLY A 20 5.37 -12.20 -6.75
C GLY A 20 5.11 -12.24 -5.24
N LEU A 21 6.00 -12.89 -4.49
CA LEU A 21 5.96 -12.92 -3.02
C LEU A 21 6.04 -11.51 -2.41
N LEU A 22 6.74 -10.59 -3.06
CA LEU A 22 7.00 -9.24 -2.57
C LEU A 22 5.70 -8.43 -2.38
N GLY A 23 4.73 -8.52 -3.30
CA GLY A 23 3.47 -7.79 -3.17
C GLY A 23 2.67 -8.19 -1.94
N TYR A 24 2.57 -9.49 -1.67
CA TYR A 24 1.94 -10.00 -0.44
C TYR A 24 2.72 -9.60 0.81
N LEU A 25 4.05 -9.64 0.75
CA LEU A 25 4.91 -9.25 1.86
C LEU A 25 4.66 -7.80 2.27
N PHE A 26 4.55 -6.88 1.31
CA PHE A 26 4.23 -5.48 1.61
C PHE A 26 2.89 -5.34 2.33
N ILE A 27 1.84 -6.01 1.87
CA ILE A 27 0.52 -5.94 2.51
C ILE A 27 0.59 -6.49 3.94
N ILE A 28 1.22 -7.65 4.13
CA ILE A 28 1.34 -8.29 5.45
C ILE A 28 2.13 -7.39 6.40
N VAL A 29 3.29 -6.88 5.98
CA VAL A 29 4.13 -6.01 6.81
C VAL A 29 3.40 -4.71 7.13
N PHE A 30 2.67 -4.12 6.19
CA PHE A 30 1.86 -2.91 6.42
C PHE A 30 0.81 -3.13 7.51
N VAL A 31 0.05 -4.22 7.42
CA VAL A 31 -1.01 -4.56 8.38
C VAL A 31 -0.41 -4.93 9.74
N VAL A 32 0.66 -5.71 9.78
CA VAL A 32 1.31 -6.10 11.04
C VAL A 32 1.94 -4.89 11.73
N ALA A 33 2.63 -4.02 10.98
CA ALA A 33 3.18 -2.78 11.53
C ALA A 33 2.06 -1.84 12.02
N GLY A 34 0.95 -1.75 11.27
CA GLY A 34 -0.24 -1.02 11.69
C GLY A 34 -0.83 -1.56 13.00
N ALA A 35 -0.97 -2.88 13.13
CA ALA A 35 -1.44 -3.51 14.36
C ALA A 35 -0.49 -3.24 15.54
N PHE A 36 0.82 -3.32 15.33
CA PHE A 36 1.82 -3.06 16.36
C PHE A 36 1.74 -1.62 16.88
N LEU A 37 1.52 -0.66 15.98
CA LEU A 37 1.35 0.76 16.35
C LEU A 37 -0.01 1.04 17.01
N ALA A 38 -1.07 0.33 16.60
CA ALA A 38 -2.40 0.48 17.15
C ALA A 38 -2.55 -0.13 18.56
N PHE A 39 -2.02 -1.34 18.76
CA PHE A 39 -2.17 -2.12 20.01
C PHE A 39 -0.88 -2.10 20.84
N SER A 40 -0.41 -0.90 21.20
CA SER A 40 0.78 -0.74 22.04
C SER A 40 0.46 -0.89 23.54
N GLU A 41 1.48 -0.96 24.41
CA GLU A 41 1.30 -0.98 25.88
C GLU A 41 0.46 0.20 26.41
N GLN A 42 0.52 1.35 25.75
CA GLN A 42 -0.23 2.54 26.14
C GLN A 42 -1.74 2.33 25.94
N PHE A 43 -2.15 1.67 24.85
CA PHE A 43 -3.54 1.29 24.60
C PHE A 43 -4.10 0.39 25.72
N PHE A 44 -3.31 -0.58 26.17
CA PHE A 44 -3.71 -1.48 27.26
C PHE A 44 -3.72 -0.80 28.64
N THR A 45 -2.87 0.20 28.85
CA THR A 45 -2.78 0.94 30.11
C THR A 45 -3.92 1.95 30.26
N GLU A 46 -4.28 2.63 29.18
CA GLU A 46 -5.36 3.63 29.17
C GLU A 46 -6.75 2.98 29.20
N ASN A 47 -6.87 1.71 28.81
CA ASN A 47 -8.12 0.94 28.75
C ASN A 47 -9.23 1.67 27.96
N MET A 48 -8.82 2.52 27.03
CA MET A 48 -9.69 3.23 26.10
C MET A 48 -9.63 2.54 24.74
N CYS A 49 -10.78 2.40 24.10
CA CYS A 49 -10.90 1.74 22.81
C CYS A 49 -10.78 2.78 21.68
N ASN A 50 -9.58 3.36 21.51
CA ASN A 50 -9.31 4.41 20.51
C ASN A 50 -8.17 4.02 19.55
N LEU A 51 -8.16 4.64 18.35
CA LEU A 51 -7.09 4.49 17.35
C LEU A 51 -6.12 5.69 17.32
N ASP A 52 -6.10 6.50 18.37
CA ASP A 52 -5.34 7.77 18.39
C ASP A 52 -3.84 7.52 18.18
N GLN A 53 -3.32 6.45 18.77
CA GLN A 53 -1.91 6.09 18.64
C GLN A 53 -1.57 5.65 17.21
N LEU A 54 -2.44 4.86 16.58
CA LEU A 54 -2.30 4.52 15.16
C LEU A 54 -2.30 5.80 14.33
N SER A 55 -3.27 6.70 14.54
CA SER A 55 -3.40 7.96 13.78
C SER A 55 -2.15 8.85 13.92
N MET A 56 -1.57 8.91 15.11
CA MET A 56 -0.33 9.65 15.38
C MET A 56 0.88 9.10 14.60
N TYR A 57 1.03 7.78 14.53
CA TYR A 57 2.18 7.15 13.86
C TYR A 57 1.90 6.77 12.40
N PHE A 58 0.66 6.86 11.93
CA PHE A 58 0.26 6.52 10.57
C PHE A 58 1.05 7.28 9.50
N PRO A 59 1.30 8.61 9.61
CA PRO A 59 2.12 9.33 8.63
C PRO A 59 3.55 8.79 8.54
N LEU A 60 4.13 8.37 9.66
CA LEU A 60 5.49 7.81 9.71
C LEU A 60 5.52 6.42 9.05
N LEU A 61 4.50 5.61 9.27
CA LEU A 61 4.33 4.32 8.62
C LEU A 61 4.22 4.49 7.09
N LEU A 62 3.43 5.45 6.62
CA LEU A 62 3.30 5.77 5.20
C LEU A 62 4.60 6.29 4.58
N LEU A 63 5.34 7.13 5.31
CA LEU A 63 6.62 7.68 4.88
C LEU A 63 7.65 6.58 4.60
N LEU A 64 7.63 5.49 5.35
CA LEU A 64 8.49 4.33 5.10
C LEU A 64 7.91 3.42 4.01
N PHE A 65 6.60 3.21 4.01
CA PHE A 65 5.94 2.26 3.13
C PHE A 65 5.93 2.70 1.65
N ILE A 66 5.62 3.97 1.37
CA ILE A 66 5.48 4.49 0.00
C ILE A 66 6.80 4.36 -0.79
N PRO A 67 7.97 4.76 -0.27
CA PRO A 67 9.25 4.53 -0.96
C PRO A 67 9.55 3.05 -1.16
N ALA A 68 9.23 2.21 -0.18
CA ALA A 68 9.51 0.78 -0.24
C ALA A 68 8.74 0.08 -1.38
N ILE A 69 7.45 0.38 -1.54
CA ILE A 69 6.62 -0.19 -2.61
C ILE A 69 6.96 0.41 -3.98
N THR A 70 7.24 1.72 -4.05
CA THR A 70 7.58 2.37 -5.33
C THR A 70 8.93 1.90 -5.86
N MET A 71 9.95 1.78 -5.00
CA MET A 71 11.28 1.32 -5.43
C MET A 71 11.27 -0.12 -5.95
N THR A 72 10.40 -0.98 -5.42
CA THR A 72 10.31 -2.36 -5.88
C THR A 72 9.87 -2.47 -7.34
N THR A 73 8.96 -1.59 -7.81
CA THR A 73 8.54 -1.59 -9.22
C THR A 73 9.73 -1.38 -10.17
N TRP A 74 10.66 -0.50 -9.79
CA TRP A 74 11.84 -0.18 -10.61
C TRP A 74 12.96 -1.22 -10.44
N ALA A 75 13.16 -1.70 -9.22
CA ALA A 75 14.18 -2.70 -8.92
C ALA A 75 13.89 -4.05 -9.61
N GLU A 76 12.61 -4.45 -9.68
CA GLU A 76 12.23 -5.70 -10.36
C GLU A 76 12.45 -5.64 -11.87
N GLU A 77 12.11 -4.53 -12.53
CA GLU A 77 12.34 -4.42 -13.97
C GLU A 77 13.83 -4.37 -14.31
N LYS A 78 14.63 -3.66 -13.50
CA LYS A 78 16.08 -3.62 -13.63
C LYS A 78 16.72 -4.97 -13.40
N LYS A 79 16.21 -5.75 -12.44
CA LYS A 79 16.67 -7.12 -12.17
C LYS A 79 16.35 -8.07 -13.33
N LEU A 80 15.20 -7.89 -13.97
CA LEU A 80 14.75 -8.74 -15.09
C LEU A 80 15.30 -8.29 -16.45
N GLY A 81 16.00 -7.15 -16.53
CA GLY A 81 16.47 -6.59 -17.80
C GLY A 81 15.34 -6.12 -18.73
N THR A 82 14.14 -5.91 -18.18
CA THR A 82 12.96 -5.53 -18.99
C THR A 82 12.93 -4.03 -19.27
N ASP A 83 13.82 -3.26 -18.64
CA ASP A 83 14.00 -1.82 -18.83
C ASP A 83 14.29 -1.48 -20.29
N GLU A 84 15.16 -2.26 -20.94
CA GLU A 84 15.57 -2.06 -22.34
C GLU A 84 14.42 -2.35 -23.31
N LEU A 85 13.59 -3.34 -23.00
CA LEU A 85 12.36 -3.65 -23.75
C LEU A 85 11.31 -2.55 -23.58
N LEU A 86 11.28 -1.87 -22.43
CA LEU A 86 10.37 -0.76 -22.18
C LEU A 86 10.76 0.48 -22.97
N PHE A 87 12.06 0.78 -23.08
CA PHE A 87 12.56 1.91 -23.87
C PHE A 87 12.52 1.70 -25.38
N THR A 88 12.42 0.46 -25.86
CA THR A 88 12.27 0.15 -27.29
C THR A 88 10.81 0.13 -27.75
N LEU A 89 9.85 0.15 -26.82
CA LEU A 89 8.43 0.29 -27.15
C LEU A 89 8.13 1.71 -27.64
N PRO A 90 7.28 1.89 -28.69
CA PRO A 90 6.82 3.19 -29.16
C PRO A 90 5.74 3.76 -28.22
N ALA A 91 6.11 3.95 -26.95
CA ALA A 91 5.31 4.51 -25.88
C ALA A 91 6.01 5.76 -25.35
N THR A 92 5.23 6.75 -24.93
CA THR A 92 5.82 7.95 -24.31
C THR A 92 6.19 7.67 -22.85
N ASP A 93 7.28 8.27 -22.36
CA ASP A 93 7.72 8.11 -20.96
C ASP A 93 6.60 8.45 -19.96
N PHE A 94 5.77 9.45 -20.28
CA PHE A 94 4.61 9.83 -19.49
C PHE A 94 3.55 8.72 -19.39
N GLU A 95 3.28 7.97 -20.46
CA GLU A 95 2.30 6.88 -20.43
C GLU A 95 2.77 5.72 -19.56
N ILE A 96 4.07 5.42 -19.60
CA ILE A 96 4.71 4.41 -18.77
C ILE A 96 4.66 4.83 -17.29
N LEU A 97 5.04 6.07 -17.00
CA LEU A 97 5.03 6.63 -15.65
C LEU A 97 3.62 6.55 -15.04
N LEU A 98 2.60 6.94 -15.79
CA LEU A 98 1.20 6.95 -15.33
C LEU A 98 0.68 5.52 -15.08
N GLY A 99 1.04 4.56 -15.95
CA GLY A 99 0.69 3.15 -15.76
C GLY A 99 1.31 2.55 -14.49
N LYS A 100 2.59 2.83 -14.24
CA LYS A 100 3.30 2.40 -13.02
C LYS A 100 2.73 3.04 -11.76
N TYR A 101 2.48 4.35 -11.80
CA TYR A 101 1.87 5.08 -10.69
C TYR A 101 0.52 4.47 -10.30
N LEU A 102 -0.36 4.22 -11.28
CA LEU A 102 -1.65 3.59 -11.03
C LEU A 102 -1.51 2.17 -10.45
N ALA A 103 -0.51 1.41 -10.89
CA ALA A 103 -0.28 0.06 -10.38
C ALA A 103 0.13 0.08 -8.90
N VAL A 104 1.07 0.96 -8.53
CA VAL A 104 1.46 1.15 -7.12
C VAL A 104 0.29 1.66 -6.29
N LEU A 105 -0.49 2.60 -6.83
CA LEU A 105 -1.69 3.12 -6.17
C LEU A 105 -2.70 2.01 -5.92
N ALA A 106 -2.94 1.11 -6.87
CA ALA A 106 -3.83 -0.03 -6.67
C ALA A 106 -3.36 -0.94 -5.53
N VAL A 107 -2.08 -1.32 -5.49
CA VAL A 107 -1.55 -2.14 -4.39
C VAL A 107 -1.65 -1.41 -3.05
N TYR A 108 -1.37 -0.11 -3.03
CA TYR A 108 -1.54 0.73 -1.85
C TYR A 108 -3.00 0.77 -1.37
N THR A 109 -3.98 0.92 -2.28
CA THR A 109 -5.41 0.89 -1.91
C THR A 109 -5.83 -0.46 -1.34
N VAL A 110 -5.27 -1.56 -1.83
CA VAL A 110 -5.51 -2.89 -1.28
C VAL A 110 -4.91 -2.99 0.14
N ALA A 111 -3.70 -2.49 0.35
CA ALA A 111 -3.07 -2.47 1.68
C ALA A 111 -3.89 -1.65 2.69
N LEU A 112 -4.40 -0.47 2.29
CA LEU A 112 -5.31 0.33 3.10
C LEU A 112 -6.64 -0.38 3.38
N ALA A 113 -7.20 -1.08 2.40
CA ALA A 113 -8.42 -1.86 2.61
C ALA A 113 -8.20 -2.95 3.67
N PHE A 114 -7.03 -3.59 3.70
CA PHE A 114 -6.68 -4.53 4.76
C PHE A 114 -6.41 -3.87 6.11
N SER A 115 -5.92 -2.63 6.17
CA SER A 115 -5.74 -1.94 7.46
C SER A 115 -7.05 -1.57 8.15
N LEU A 116 -8.17 -1.53 7.43
CA LEU A 116 -9.51 -1.44 8.04
C LEU A 116 -9.80 -2.60 9.00
N SER A 117 -9.08 -3.72 8.89
CA SER A 117 -9.16 -4.82 9.87
C SER A 117 -8.86 -4.35 11.29
N HIS A 118 -7.99 -3.35 11.50
CA HIS A 118 -7.73 -2.78 12.83
C HIS A 118 -8.98 -2.14 13.43
N ALA A 119 -9.76 -1.41 12.62
CA ALA A 119 -11.03 -0.82 13.06
C ALA A 119 -12.07 -1.91 13.37
N VAL A 120 -12.08 -3.01 12.62
CA VAL A 120 -12.96 -4.16 12.90
C VAL A 120 -12.59 -4.83 14.22
N VAL A 121 -11.30 -5.06 14.48
CA VAL A 121 -10.83 -5.62 15.76
C VAL A 121 -11.23 -4.71 16.92
N LEU A 122 -11.08 -3.40 16.74
CA LEU A 122 -11.44 -2.42 17.75
C LEU A 122 -12.96 -2.37 18.00
N ALA A 123 -13.77 -2.50 16.94
CA ALA A 123 -15.23 -2.62 17.06
C ALA A 123 -15.70 -3.90 17.74
N TYR A 124 -14.88 -4.96 17.73
CA TYR A 124 -15.17 -6.18 18.47
C TYR A 124 -14.74 -6.07 19.94
N LEU A 125 -13.65 -5.36 20.23
CA LEU A 125 -13.09 -5.21 21.59
C LEU A 125 -13.77 -4.11 22.42
N GLY A 126 -14.43 -3.14 21.81
CA GLY A 126 -15.16 -2.08 22.52
C GLY A 126 -16.37 -1.55 21.75
N GLN A 127 -16.95 -0.45 22.21
CA GLN A 127 -17.98 0.30 21.51
C GLN A 127 -17.34 1.53 20.87
N PRO A 128 -16.76 1.43 19.67
CA PRO A 128 -16.17 2.59 19.03
C PRO A 128 -17.25 3.60 18.64
N ASP A 129 -17.02 4.85 19.00
CA ASP A 129 -17.77 5.98 18.44
C ASP A 129 -17.41 6.10 16.96
N GLY A 130 -18.28 5.57 16.09
CA GLY A 130 -18.10 5.61 14.64
C GLY A 130 -17.99 7.03 14.07
N SER A 131 -18.41 8.05 14.81
CA SER A 131 -18.26 9.47 14.44
C SER A 131 -16.81 9.94 14.47
N LEU A 132 -15.93 9.32 15.26
CA LEU A 132 -14.51 9.70 15.32
C LEU A 132 -13.71 9.21 14.10
N LEU A 133 -14.19 8.17 13.40
CA LEU A 133 -13.51 7.58 12.24
C LEU A 133 -13.67 8.42 10.95
N ILE A 134 -14.62 9.36 10.93
CA ILE A 134 -14.97 10.17 9.75
C ILE A 134 -14.57 11.64 9.94
N SER A 135 -14.14 12.03 11.15
CA SER A 135 -13.68 13.39 11.47
C SER A 135 -12.18 13.54 11.27
#